data_AF-A0A965CV96-F1
#
_entry.id   AF-A0A965CV96-F1
#
_cell.length_a   1.000
_cell.length_b   1.000
_cell.length_c   1.000
_cell.angle_alpha   90.00
_cell.angle_beta   90.00
_cell.angle_gamma   90.00
#
_symmetry.space_group_name_H-M   'P 1'
#
loop_
_entity.id
_entity.type
_entity.pdbx_description
1 polymer ?
#
loop_
_entity_poly.entity_id
_entity_poly.type
_entity_poly.pdbx_seq_one_letter_code
_entity_poly.pdbx_strand_id
1 'polypeptide(L)' 'MNLLDTAAVSYALVLTKHDEVKKAEGEKILAATRLEIAKRPAAYPEIIFTSSRTGEGIPDLRTAIARLLEERGS' A
#
# COMPACT_ATOMS: atom_id res chain seq x y z
N MET A 1 -14.10 0.20 1.96
CA MET A 1 -13.09 0.40 3.02
C MET A 1 -13.59 1.19 4.23
N ASN A 2 -14.83 1.71 4.24
CA ASN A 2 -15.39 2.45 5.39
C ASN A 2 -15.37 1.67 6.71
N LEU A 3 -15.43 0.33 6.66
CA LEU A 3 -15.37 -0.49 7.87
C LEU A 3 -14.08 -0.27 8.67
N LEU A 4 -12.93 -0.17 7.99
CA LEU A 4 -11.63 0.02 8.64
C LEU A 4 -11.48 1.45 9.18
N ASP A 5 -11.97 2.43 8.43
CA ASP A 5 -12.03 3.82 8.85
C ASP A 5 -12.91 3.98 10.11
N THR A 6 -14.10 3.37 10.11
CA THR A 6 -15.02 3.40 11.27
C THR A 6 -14.46 2.63 12.47
N ALA A 7 -13.75 1.53 12.23
CA ALA A 7 -13.13 0.74 13.30
C ALA A 7 -11.85 1.40 13.87
N ALA A 8 -11.41 2.54 13.32
CA ALA A 8 -10.17 3.23 13.67
C ALA A 8 -8.93 2.32 13.64
N VAL A 9 -8.93 1.35 12.72
CA VAL A 9 -7.82 0.41 12.54
C VAL A 9 -6.91 0.92 11.44
N SER A 10 -5.63 1.11 11.74
CA SER A 10 -4.65 1.53 10.74
C SER A 10 -4.45 0.42 9.70
N TYR A 11 -4.40 0.80 8.42
CA TYR A 11 -4.18 -0.12 7.32
C TYR A 11 -3.28 0.49 6.24
N ALA A 12 -2.47 -0.35 5.59
CA ALA A 12 -1.66 0.02 4.44
C ALA A 12 -2.26 -0.54 3.15
N LEU A 13 -2.07 0.17 2.03
CA LEU A 13 -2.51 -0.31 0.72
C LEU A 13 -1.37 -1.03 0.00
N VAL A 14 -1.66 -2.24 -0.46
CA VAL A 14 -0.79 -3.02 -1.35
C VAL A 14 -1.53 -3.22 -2.67
N LEU A 15 -1.04 -2.57 -3.72
CA LEU A 15 -1.48 -2.81 -5.09
C LEU A 15 -0.71 -4.02 -5.63
N THR A 16 -1.39 -4.90 -6.35
CA THR A 16 -0.80 -6.15 -6.86
C THR A 16 -0.84 -6.18 -8.39
N LYS A 17 -0.14 -7.15 -8.98
CA LYS A 17 -0.05 -7.36 -10.44
C LYS A 17 0.54 -6.17 -11.20
N HIS A 18 1.55 -5.52 -10.63
CA HIS A 18 2.22 -4.39 -11.27
C HIS A 18 2.70 -4.69 -12.70
N ASP A 19 3.10 -5.94 -12.94
CA ASP A 19 3.55 -6.46 -14.23
C ASP A 19 2.46 -6.52 -15.32
N GLU A 20 1.18 -6.41 -14.97
CA GLU A 20 0.08 -6.31 -15.93
C GLU A 20 -0.29 -4.86 -16.26
N VAL A 21 0.40 -3.88 -15.67
CA VAL A 21 0.10 -2.46 -15.81
C VAL A 21 1.23 -1.75 -16.55
N LYS A 22 0.88 -0.89 -17.51
CA LYS A 22 1.88 -0.06 -18.18
C LYS A 22 2.41 0.99 -17.20
N LYS A 23 3.72 1.28 -17.24
CA LYS A 23 4.35 2.25 -16.32
C LYS A 23 3.59 3.59 -16.20
N ALA A 24 3.20 4.18 -17.33
CA ALA A 24 2.46 5.44 -17.35
C ALA A 24 1.04 5.35 -16.75
N GLU A 25 0.40 4.18 -16.81
CA GLU A 25 -0.88 3.92 -16.16
C GLU A 25 -0.68 3.66 -14.66
N GLY A 26 0.37 2.95 -14.29
CA GLY A 26 0.75 2.71 -12.89
C GLY A 26 0.99 4.01 -12.13
N GLU A 27 1.73 4.96 -12.70
CA GLU A 27 1.95 6.29 -12.10
C GLU A 27 0.64 7.06 -11.92
N LYS A 28 -0.28 7.00 -12.89
CA LYS A 28 -1.62 7.60 -12.78
C LYS A 28 -2.44 6.96 -11.68
N ILE A 29 -2.45 5.63 -11.59
CA ILE A 29 -3.15 4.88 -10.54
C ILE A 29 -2.60 5.24 -9.17
N LEU A 30 -1.27 5.31 -9.02
CA LEU A 30 -0.65 5.70 -7.75
C LEU A 30 -1.00 7.14 -7.37
N ALA A 31 -0.95 8.08 -8.31
CA ALA A 31 -1.32 9.48 -8.06
C ALA A 31 -2.79 9.61 -7.63
N ALA A 32 -3.71 8.97 -8.36
CA ALA A 32 -5.13 8.97 -8.03
C ALA A 32 -5.39 8.30 -6.67
N THR A 33 -4.72 7.17 -6.38
CA THR A 33 -4.89 6.46 -5.12
C THR A 33 -4.37 7.30 -3.94
N ARG A 34 -3.24 7.99 -4.09
CA ARG A 34 -2.71 8.92 -3.06
C ARG A 34 -3.72 10.01 -2.70
N LEU A 35 -4.38 10.60 -3.69
CA LEU A 35 -5.41 11.62 -3.46
C LEU A 35 -6.63 11.06 -2.71
N GLU A 36 -7.02 9.82 -3.00
CA GLU A 36 -8.17 9.19 -2.33
C GLU A 36 -7.86 8.75 -0.90
N ILE A 37 -6.67 8.21 -0.64
CA ILE A 37 -6.28 7.79 0.72
C ILE A 37 -5.96 8.97 1.63
N ALA A 38 -5.54 10.13 1.09
CA ALA A 38 -5.31 11.34 1.88
C ALA A 38 -6.58 11.83 2.59
N LYS A 39 -7.76 11.45 2.10
CA LYS A 39 -9.06 11.74 2.71
C LYS A 39 -9.43 10.75 3.83
N ARG A 40 -8.61 9.72 4.07
CA ARG A 40 -8.88 8.61 5.00
C ARG A 40 -7.84 8.59 6.12
N PRO A 41 -8.18 9.10 7.33
CA PRO A 41 -7.22 9.23 8.43
C PRO A 41 -6.60 7.90 8.90
N ALA A 42 -7.30 6.78 8.73
CA ALA A 42 -6.81 5.46 9.13
C ALA A 42 -5.85 4.82 8.10
N ALA A 43 -5.78 5.37 6.88
CA ALA A 43 -4.91 4.85 5.83
C ALA A 43 -3.45 5.31 6.05
N TYR A 44 -2.52 4.36 6.02
CA TYR A 44 -1.09 4.66 5.96
C TYR A 44 -0.77 5.33 4.60
N PRO A 45 0.00 6.44 4.59
CA PRO A 45 0.17 7.27 3.39
C PRO A 45 1.02 6.62 2.30
N GLU A 46 1.86 5.64 2.65
CA GLU A 46 2.67 4.91 1.67
C GLU A 46 1.85 3.81 0.99
N ILE A 47 1.97 3.73 -0.33
CA ILE A 47 1.32 2.69 -1.15
C ILE A 47 2.41 1.83 -1.74
N ILE A 48 2.31 0.52 -1.52
CA ILE A 48 3.28 -0.46 -2.02
C ILE A 48 2.68 -1.10 -3.27
N PHE A 49 3.38 -1.04 -4.41
CA PHE A 49 2.95 -1.70 -5.65
C PHE A 49 3.82 -2.93 -5.89
N THR A 50 3.19 -4.09 -5.98
CA THR A 50 3.86 -5.38 -6.05
C THR A 50 3.46 -6.19 -7.28
N SER A 51 4.33 -7.09 -7.69
CA SER A 51 4.03 -8.20 -8.57
C SER A 51 4.45 -9.51 -7.92
N SER A 52 3.50 -10.42 -7.74
CA SER A 52 3.83 -11.78 -7.28
C SER A 52 4.56 -12.59 -8.35
N ARG A 53 4.38 -12.25 -9.64
CA ARG A 53 4.96 -12.98 -10.77
C ARG A 53 6.42 -12.61 -10.98
N THR A 54 6.75 -11.31 -10.94
CA THR A 54 8.13 -10.84 -11.15
C THR A 54 8.90 -10.67 -9.85
N GLY A 55 8.20 -10.63 -8.71
CA GLY A 55 8.78 -10.37 -7.39
C GLY A 55 9.02 -8.89 -7.10
N GLU A 56 8.66 -7.99 -8.02
CA GLU A 56 8.78 -6.54 -7.84
C GLU A 56 7.94 -6.06 -6.65
N GLY A 57 8.48 -5.13 -5.85
CA GLY A 57 7.82 -4.54 -4.68
C GLY A 57 7.67 -5.48 -3.47
N ILE A 58 7.95 -6.78 -3.62
CA ILE A 58 7.87 -7.73 -2.51
C ILE A 58 8.95 -7.47 -1.43
N PRO A 59 10.19 -7.07 -1.75
CA PRO A 59 11.17 -6.64 -0.74
C PRO A 59 10.68 -5.43 0.06
N ASP A 60 10.04 -4.46 -0.59
CA ASP A 60 9.49 -3.27 0.06
C ASP A 60 8.33 -3.65 0.99
N LEU A 61 7.43 -4.55 0.55
CA LEU A 61 6.37 -5.10 1.39
C LEU A 61 6.92 -5.79 2.64
N ARG A 62 7.94 -6.64 2.49
CA ARG A 62 8.58 -7.30 3.63
C ARG A 62 9.22 -6.30 4.60
N THR A 63 9.85 -5.26 4.07
CA THR A 63 10.45 -4.19 4.87
C THR A 63 9.40 -3.41 5.65
N ALA A 64 8.26 -3.07 5.02
CA ALA A 64 7.16 -2.40 5.70
C ALA A 64 6.57 -3.24 6.84
N ILE A 65 6.42 -4.55 6.63
CA ILE A 65 5.98 -5.48 7.69
C ILE A 65 7.00 -5.56 8.81
N ALA A 66 8.29 -5.67 8.51
CA ALA A 66 9.36 -5.70 9.51
C ALA A 66 9.34 -4.45 10.39
N ARG A 67 9.25 -3.25 9.78
CA ARG A 67 9.10 -1.98 10.50
C ARG A 67 7.89 -1.99 11.43
N LEU A 68 6.74 -2.46 10.95
CA LEU A 68 5.53 -2.55 11.78
C LEU A 68 5.72 -3.46 13.00
N LEU A 69 6.46 -4.56 12.86
CA LEU A 69 6.78 -5.46 13.96
C LEU A 69 7.75 -4.83 14.97
N GLU A 70 8.73 -4.06 14.49
CA GLU A 70 9.66 -3.30 15.35
C GLU A 70 8.92 -2.21 16.13
N GLU A 71 8.06 -1.43 15.46
CA GLU A 71 7.28 -0.35 16.05
C GLU A 71 6.28 -0.83 17.11
N ARG A 72 5.75 -2.05 16.96
CA ARG A 72 4.84 -2.65 17.95
C ARG A 72 5.55 -3.24 19.18
N GLY A 73 6.89 -3.21 19.24
CA GLY A 73 7.64 -3.73 20.38
C GLY A 73 7.49 -5.23 20.54
N SER A 74 7.89 -5.99 19.51
CA SER A 74 8.08 -7.44 19.59
C SER A 74 9.31 -7.78 20.43
#